data_AF-E9AL09-F1
#
_entry.id   AF-E9AL09-F1
#
_cell.length_a   1.000
_cell.length_b   1.000
_cell.length_c   1.000
_cell.angle_alpha   90.00
_cell.angle_beta   90.00
_cell.angle_gamma   90.00
#
_symmetry.space_group_name_H-M   'P 1'
#
loop_
_entity.id
_entity.type
_entity.pdbx_description
1 polymer ?
#
loop_
_entity_poly.entity_id
_entity_poly.type
_entity_poly.pdbx_seq_one_letter_code
_entity_poly.pdbx_strand_id
1 'polypeptide(L)'
;MQYATEPSSIRVYYRGNKYDVPLEFATRMHPGGSSILMRYKDCDITKDFEKMNHSVDAAVMLNEWLVDGNHFPEVYKPASRCQSGEDDGNQQKKESDKTKRWNRLAIAFGIASILTAVEMRKH
;
A
#
# COMPACT_ATOMS: atom_id res chain seq x y z
N MET A 1 26.69 31.83 5.54
CA MET A 1 26.68 30.71 4.59
C MET A 1 25.96 29.55 5.26
N GLN A 2 24.72 29.28 4.85
CA GLN A 2 24.02 28.08 5.30
C GLN A 2 24.51 26.96 4.39
N TYR A 3 25.43 26.12 4.87
CA TYR A 3 25.80 24.90 4.17
C TYR A 3 24.56 24.02 4.18
N ALA A 4 23.86 23.93 3.05
CA ALA A 4 22.81 22.95 2.88
C ALA A 4 23.48 21.58 3.07
N THR A 5 23.14 20.89 4.15
CA THR A 5 23.52 19.50 4.34
C THR A 5 22.79 18.73 3.24
N GLU A 6 23.49 18.48 2.14
CA GLU A 6 22.98 17.60 1.08
C GLU A 6 22.62 16.26 1.73
N PRO A 7 21.39 15.76 1.52
CA PRO A 7 20.95 14.53 2.18
C PRO A 7 21.81 13.36 1.70
N SER A 8 22.48 12.66 2.63
CA SER A 8 23.33 11.51 2.32
C SER A 8 22.55 10.27 1.89
N SER A 9 21.23 10.29 2.02
CA SER A 9 20.31 9.20 1.68
C SER A 9 18.98 9.73 1.14
N ILE A 10 18.24 8.83 0.48
CA ILE A 10 16.85 9.03 0.13
C ILE A 10 15.97 8.06 0.87
N ARG A 11 14.87 8.58 1.38
CA ARG A 11 13.85 7.76 2.00
C ARG A 11 12.97 7.14 0.94
N VAL A 12 12.70 5.85 1.08
CA VAL A 12 11.69 5.13 0.30
C VAL A 12 10.93 4.20 1.23
N TYR A 13 9.71 3.84 0.84
CA TYR A 13 8.91 2.86 1.55
C TYR A 13 8.80 1.60 0.71
N TYR A 14 9.06 0.46 1.31
CA TYR A 14 8.88 -0.82 0.65
C TYR A 14 8.18 -1.75 1.61
N ARG A 15 7.06 -2.32 1.17
CA ARG A 15 6.23 -3.18 2.01
C ARG A 15 5.90 -2.60 3.39
N GLY A 16 5.67 -1.28 3.45
CA GLY A 16 5.26 -0.58 4.66
C GLY A 16 6.40 -0.31 5.64
N ASN A 17 7.60 -0.76 5.29
CA ASN A 17 8.82 -0.48 6.01
C ASN A 17 9.51 0.76 5.40
N LYS A 18 10.25 1.46 6.24
CA LYS A 18 10.97 2.69 5.90
C LYS A 18 12.45 2.37 5.71
N TYR A 19 12.99 2.77 4.56
CA TYR A 19 14.38 2.55 4.18
C TYR A 19 15.04 3.87 3.82
N ASP A 20 16.29 4.06 4.24
CA ASP A 20 17.11 5.22 3.85
C ASP A 20 18.24 4.73 2.94
N VAL A 21 17.98 4.75 1.62
CA VAL A 21 18.89 4.30 0.57
C VAL A 21 20.04 5.32 0.40
N PRO A 22 21.31 4.91 0.41
CA PRO A 22 22.44 5.82 0.19
C PRO A 22 22.33 6.60 -1.13
N LEU A 23 22.59 7.90 -1.10
CA LEU A 23 22.52 8.76 -2.29
C LEU A 23 23.51 8.30 -3.36
N GLU A 24 24.70 7.83 -2.95
CA GLU A 24 25.70 7.26 -3.85
C GLU A 24 25.14 6.06 -4.63
N PHE A 25 24.40 5.18 -3.95
CA PHE A 25 23.75 4.05 -4.60
C PHE A 25 22.68 4.55 -5.59
N ALA A 26 21.81 5.46 -5.16
CA ALA A 26 20.71 5.97 -5.97
C ALA A 26 21.16 6.74 -7.23
N THR A 27 22.36 7.31 -7.21
CA THR A 27 22.89 8.15 -8.29
C THR A 27 23.91 7.44 -9.18
N ARG A 28 24.62 6.41 -8.69
CA ARG A 28 25.75 5.82 -9.43
C ARG A 28 25.72 4.30 -9.54
N MET A 29 25.12 3.61 -8.57
CA MET A 29 25.23 2.14 -8.48
C MET A 29 23.92 1.43 -8.83
N HIS A 30 22.79 2.13 -8.82
CA HIS A 30 21.51 1.53 -9.15
C HIS A 30 21.46 1.05 -10.63
N PRO A 31 21.27 -0.25 -10.90
CA PRO A 31 21.33 -0.80 -12.26
C PRO A 31 20.27 -0.25 -13.22
N GLY A 32 19.12 0.20 -12.70
CA GLY A 32 18.05 0.81 -13.48
C GLY A 32 18.32 2.27 -13.90
N GLY A 33 19.49 2.81 -13.56
CA GLY A 33 19.93 4.13 -13.97
C GLY A 33 19.96 5.14 -12.83
N SER A 34 20.84 6.13 -13.00
CA SER A 34 20.95 7.29 -12.15
C SER A 34 19.68 8.14 -12.28
N SER A 35 19.16 8.66 -11.17
CA SER A 35 17.94 9.51 -11.08
C SER A 35 16.57 8.83 -11.01
N ILE A 36 16.43 7.52 -11.28
CA ILE A 36 15.08 6.92 -11.20
C ILE A 36 14.57 6.90 -9.76
N LEU A 37 15.45 6.57 -8.81
CA LEU A 37 15.10 6.46 -7.38
C LEU A 37 14.78 7.83 -6.75
N MET A 38 15.32 8.93 -7.32
CA MET A 38 14.99 10.30 -6.89
C MET A 38 13.50 10.61 -7.04
N ARG A 39 12.84 10.04 -8.06
CA ARG A 39 11.40 10.23 -8.30
C ARG A 39 10.54 9.54 -7.25
N TYR A 40 11.10 8.56 -6.56
CA TYR A 40 10.44 7.80 -5.50
C TYR A 40 10.82 8.29 -4.10
N LYS A 41 11.47 9.45 -3.98
CA LYS A 41 11.78 10.03 -2.68
C LYS A 41 10.50 10.19 -1.86
N ASP A 42 10.54 9.68 -0.63
CA ASP A 42 9.43 9.62 0.31
C ASP A 42 8.18 8.88 -0.22
N CYS A 43 8.34 8.02 -1.23
CA CYS A 43 7.26 7.25 -1.87
C CYS A 43 7.38 5.75 -1.61
N ASP A 44 6.26 5.04 -1.76
CA ASP A 44 6.21 3.58 -1.74
C ASP A 44 6.63 3.00 -3.10
N ILE A 45 7.72 2.23 -3.10
CA ILE A 45 8.30 1.60 -4.29
C ILE A 45 7.82 0.16 -4.52
N THR A 46 6.96 -0.40 -3.65
CA THR A 46 6.59 -1.83 -3.67
C THR A 46 6.09 -2.28 -5.04
N LYS A 47 5.19 -1.51 -5.66
CA LYS A 47 4.61 -1.88 -6.95
C LYS A 47 5.66 -1.94 -8.06
N ASP A 48 6.50 -0.92 -8.14
CA ASP A 48 7.51 -0.82 -9.19
C ASP A 48 8.69 -1.77 -8.93
N PHE A 49 9.07 -1.95 -7.67
CA PHE A 49 10.11 -2.91 -7.27
C PHE A 49 9.70 -4.35 -7.62
N GLU A 50 8.46 -4.74 -7.32
CA GLU A 50 7.92 -6.07 -7.67
C GLU A 50 7.67 -6.22 -9.17
N LYS A 51 7.13 -5.19 -9.85
CA LYS A 51 6.88 -5.20 -11.30
C LYS A 51 8.17 -5.37 -12.12
N MET A 52 9.25 -4.74 -11.68
CA MET A 52 10.57 -4.86 -12.32
C MET A 52 11.25 -6.20 -12.00
N ASN A 53 10.62 -7.04 -11.17
CA ASN A 53 11.11 -8.36 -10.77
C ASN A 53 12.56 -8.33 -10.28
N HIS A 54 12.84 -7.40 -9.36
CA HIS A 54 14.16 -7.29 -8.73
C HIS A 54 14.55 -8.63 -8.09
N SER A 55 15.85 -8.95 -8.16
CA SER A 55 16.37 -10.19 -7.62
C SER A 55 16.24 -10.25 -6.09
N VAL A 56 16.31 -11.47 -5.54
CA VAL A 56 16.38 -11.69 -4.09
C VAL A 56 17.56 -10.92 -3.48
N ASP A 57 18.69 -10.86 -4.18
CA ASP A 57 19.88 -10.12 -3.76
C ASP A 57 19.61 -8.61 -3.62
N ALA A 58 18.89 -8.02 -4.57
CA ALA A 58 18.48 -6.61 -4.48
C ALA A 58 17.54 -6.35 -3.28
N ALA A 59 16.67 -7.32 -2.95
CA ALA A 59 15.83 -7.22 -1.76
C ALA A 59 16.64 -7.35 -0.46
N VAL A 60 17.67 -8.21 -0.43
CA VAL A 60 18.58 -8.34 0.71
C VAL A 60 19.36 -7.05 0.92
N MET A 61 19.92 -6.47 -0.14
CA MET A 61 20.63 -5.19 -0.09
C MET A 61 19.73 -4.04 0.36
N LEU A 62 18.48 -3.98 -0.13
CA LEU A 62 17.50 -3.00 0.36
C LEU A 62 17.26 -3.15 1.87
N ASN A 63 17.26 -4.38 2.37
CA ASN A 63 17.05 -4.67 3.79
C ASN A 63 18.22 -4.21 4.69
N GLU A 64 19.43 -4.06 4.14
CA GLU A 64 20.57 -3.46 4.88
C GLU A 64 20.32 -1.99 5.23
N TRP A 65 19.41 -1.32 4.53
CA TRP A 65 19.07 0.09 4.73
C TRP A 65 17.76 0.30 5.48
N LEU A 66 17.23 -0.73 6.14
CA LEU A 66 16.02 -0.66 6.94
C LEU A 66 16.24 0.26 8.15
N VAL A 67 15.40 1.30 8.25
CA VAL A 67 15.45 2.25 9.39
C VAL A 67 14.39 1.91 10.43
N ASP A 68 13.20 1.53 9.96
CA ASP A 68 12.03 1.35 10.82
C ASP A 68 11.00 0.47 10.12
N GLY A 69 10.57 -0.60 10.77
CA GLY A 69 9.67 -1.59 10.18
C GLY A 69 9.69 -2.91 10.94
N ASN A 70 8.66 -3.73 10.70
CA ASN A 70 8.65 -5.09 11.20
C ASN A 70 9.55 -5.92 10.30
N HIS A 71 10.64 -6.46 10.84
CA HIS A 71 11.42 -7.51 10.20
C HIS A 71 10.44 -8.66 9.88
N PHE A 72 10.06 -8.77 8.60
CA PHE A 72 9.07 -9.66 7.99
C PHE A 72 8.04 -10.36 8.92
N PRO A 73 6.74 -10.08 8.69
CA PRO A 73 5.85 -11.20 8.37
C PRO A 73 5.08 -10.96 7.07
N GLU A 74 5.36 -11.83 6.11
CA GLU A 74 4.62 -12.36 4.94
C GLU A 74 3.42 -11.65 4.25
N VAL A 75 2.78 -10.61 4.79
CA VAL A 75 1.57 -10.05 4.14
C VAL A 75 1.58 -8.53 4.18
N TYR A 76 2.15 -7.92 3.14
CA TYR A 76 2.06 -6.47 2.93
C TYR A 76 0.77 -6.07 2.21
N LYS A 77 0.05 -5.09 2.74
CA LYS A 77 -1.04 -4.40 2.05
C LYS A 77 -0.53 -3.04 1.53
N PRO A 78 -0.64 -2.75 0.22
CA PRO A 78 -0.08 -1.54 -0.36
C PRO A 78 -0.77 -0.28 0.18
N ALA A 79 0.02 0.62 0.77
CA ALA A 79 -0.40 1.97 1.11
C ALA A 79 -0.36 2.90 -0.11
N SER A 80 -1.07 4.01 0.02
CA SER A 80 -1.51 4.95 -1.01
C SER A 80 -0.46 5.42 -2.03
N ARG A 81 -0.94 5.52 -3.28
CA ARG A 81 -0.24 5.82 -4.54
C ARG A 81 0.26 7.27 -4.63
N CYS A 82 1.52 7.46 -5.03
CA CYS A 82 2.01 8.73 -5.57
C CYS A 82 1.76 8.76 -7.09
N GLN A 83 1.27 9.88 -7.61
CA GLN A 83 0.94 10.06 -9.02
C GLN A 83 2.22 10.21 -9.85
N SER A 84 2.41 9.31 -10.82
CA SER A 84 3.28 9.50 -11.97
C SER A 84 2.34 9.77 -13.15
N GLY A 85 2.34 10.99 -13.69
CA GLY A 85 1.60 11.29 -14.93
C GLY A 85 2.40 10.84 -16.16
N GLU A 86 1.83 10.53 -17.31
CA GLU A 86 0.47 10.17 -17.78
C GLU A 86 0.61 9.92 -19.31
N ASP A 87 -0.04 8.89 -19.88
CA ASP A 87 -0.56 8.73 -21.28
C ASP A 87 -0.98 7.23 -21.44
N ASP A 88 -2.16 6.76 -21.86
CA ASP A 88 -3.41 7.29 -22.42
C ASP A 88 -4.53 6.23 -22.15
N GLY A 89 -5.82 6.63 -22.13
CA GLY A 89 -6.93 5.68 -22.36
C GLY A 89 -8.02 5.48 -21.28
N ASN A 90 -8.82 6.52 -21.01
CA ASN A 90 -10.30 6.50 -20.99
C ASN A 90 -11.08 5.41 -20.18
N GLN A 91 -11.69 5.78 -19.05
CA GLN A 91 -13.16 5.95 -18.89
C GLN A 91 -13.56 6.12 -17.41
N GLN A 92 -14.20 7.26 -17.12
CA GLN A 92 -15.41 7.45 -16.28
C GLN A 92 -15.42 6.85 -14.83
N LYS A 93 -15.84 7.52 -13.74
CA LYS A 93 -16.55 8.78 -13.50
C LYS A 93 -16.85 8.82 -11.98
N LYS A 94 -16.69 10.00 -11.35
CA LYS A 94 -17.32 10.50 -10.10
C LYS A 94 -16.89 9.87 -8.76
N GLU A 95 -16.21 10.62 -7.89
CA GLU A 95 -16.78 11.60 -6.94
C GLU A 95 -17.66 10.92 -5.87
N SER A 96 -17.15 10.81 -4.63
CA SER A 96 -17.92 11.19 -3.44
C SER A 96 -17.04 11.14 -2.18
N ASP A 97 -17.27 12.17 -1.37
CA ASP A 97 -16.80 12.50 -0.03
C ASP A 97 -16.43 11.36 0.94
N LYS A 98 -15.44 11.70 1.77
CA LYS A 98 -15.37 11.48 3.23
C LYS A 98 -16.52 10.63 3.81
N THR A 99 -16.20 9.55 4.51
CA THR A 99 -16.44 9.41 5.96
C THR A 99 -16.37 7.95 6.47
N LYS A 100 -15.64 7.80 7.58
CA LYS A 100 -16.00 7.07 8.82
C LYS A 100 -16.59 5.65 8.73
N ARG A 101 -15.73 4.69 9.10
CA ARG A 101 -15.95 3.64 10.13
C ARG A 101 -17.41 3.46 10.61
N TRP A 102 -18.18 2.54 10.04
CA TRP A 102 -19.36 1.93 10.67
C TRP A 102 -19.65 0.54 10.07
N ASN A 103 -18.87 -0.49 10.42
CA ASN A 103 -19.41 -1.85 10.32
C ASN A 103 -20.29 -2.11 11.56
N ARG A 104 -21.51 -1.57 11.48
CA ARG A 104 -22.65 -1.85 12.35
C ARG A 104 -23.22 -3.22 11.97
N LEU A 105 -22.97 -4.23 12.78
CA LEU A 105 -23.79 -5.46 12.79
C LEU A 105 -25.12 -5.14 13.47
N ALA A 106 -26.05 -4.56 12.70
CA ALA A 106 -27.45 -4.50 13.11
C ALA A 106 -28.08 -5.88 12.84
N ILE A 107 -28.22 -6.70 13.87
CA ILE A 107 -29.01 -7.94 13.80
C ILE A 107 -30.48 -7.51 13.96
N ALA A 108 -31.22 -7.51 12.85
CA ALA A 108 -32.66 -7.29 12.87
C ALA A 108 -33.36 -8.55 13.40
N PHE A 109 -34.04 -8.42 14.55
CA PHE A 109 -34.97 -9.44 15.04
C PHE A 109 -36.26 -9.39 14.21
N GLY A 110 -36.48 -10.40 13.36
CA GLY A 110 -37.70 -10.61 12.60
C GLY A 110 -38.76 -11.36 13.41
N ILE A 111 -40.00 -10.87 13.33
CA ILE A 111 -41.17 -11.12 14.20
C ILE A 111 -41.85 -12.49 13.93
N ALA A 112 -42.44 -13.04 15.00
CA ALA A 112 -43.26 -14.26 15.03
C ALA A 112 -44.49 -14.22 14.11
N SER A 113 -44.78 -15.34 13.45
CA SER A 113 -46.06 -15.58 12.76
C SER A 113 -46.77 -16.79 13.37
N ILE A 114 -47.89 -16.51 14.05
CA ILE A 114 -48.84 -17.49 14.57
C ILE A 114 -49.59 -18.07 13.36
N LEU A 115 -49.63 -19.39 13.23
CA LEU A 115 -50.61 -20.06 12.37
C LEU A 115 -51.40 -21.09 13.19
N THR A 116 -52.59 -20.63 13.59
CA THR A 116 -53.90 -21.32 13.69
C THR A 116 -53.94 -22.84 13.87
N ALA A 117 -54.57 -23.26 14.97
CA ALA A 117 -55.06 -24.61 15.22
C ALA A 117 -56.17 -25.00 14.21
N VAL A 118 -56.02 -26.15 13.58
CA VAL A 118 -57.12 -26.88 12.91
C VAL A 118 -57.54 -28.02 13.85
N GLU A 119 -58.76 -27.87 14.37
CA GLU A 119 -59.53 -28.90 15.05
C GLU A 119 -59.68 -30.11 14.10
N MET A 120 -59.04 -31.24 14.42
CA MET A 120 -59.39 -32.50 13.80
C MET A 120 -60.50 -33.16 14.61
N ARG A 121 -61.71 -33.19 14.04
CA ARG A 121 -62.74 -34.13 14.47
C ARG A 121 -63.32 -34.90 13.29
N LYS A 122 -63.38 -36.21 13.53
CA LYS A 122 -64.22 -37.27 12.97
C LYS A 122 -63.73 -37.98 11.70
N HIS A 123 -63.41 -39.26 11.86
CA HIS A 123 -64.40 -40.30 11.59
C HIS A 123 -64.30 -41.43 12.62
#